data_AF-A0A497BJF6-F1
#
_entry.id   AF-A0A497BJF6-F1
#
_cell.length_a   1.000
_cell.length_b   1.000
_cell.length_c   1.000
_cell.angle_alpha   90.00
_cell.angle_beta   90.00
_cell.angle_gamma   90.00
#
_symmetry.space_group_name_H-M   'P 1'
#
loop_
_entity.id
_entity.type
_entity.pdbx_description
1 polymer ?
#
loop_
_entity_poly.entity_id
_entity_poly.type
_entity_poly.pdbx_seq_one_letter_code
_entity_poly.pdbx_strand_id
1 'polypeptide(L)'
;MPTDTKPPTRMGKKELQDALLALGYTNEQLLDGEGKKLKRPALLEKLQAHKQGEEGLAVLSTVQEEDDDTGVVVGPDAKDLTDDFGEPLVVEDTDPPTPSDPGWTQYVLGKFLEDEVDGQNPRVEGLRRVAGELVGELIEEGCDLVAAPTEENRFRACAKAWGVFLTPEGREKRFEALADAHSENCFEDYATYLVAMADTRAKGRMYRNALCLRRVVAAEEVSKTVATAADIQQGGPIHTSQISMIRLISDRHGFKISEVLDGLAITYELNDQTGDVNLQSLSYEDALAAASEMRKMKEQKGDK
;
A
#
# COMPACT_ATOMS: atom_id res chain seq x y z
N MET A 1 -25.15 -0.74 -20.71
CA MET A 1 -24.69 -1.20 -22.05
C MET A 1 -23.18 -1.26 -22.00
N PRO A 2 -22.52 -2.41 -22.15
CA PRO A 2 -21.06 -2.46 -22.16
C PRO A 2 -20.58 -1.84 -23.48
N THR A 3 -19.96 -0.66 -23.41
CA THR A 3 -19.27 -0.07 -24.56
C THR A 3 -18.07 -0.95 -24.87
N ASP A 4 -18.05 -1.51 -26.08
CA ASP A 4 -16.99 -2.36 -26.62
C ASP A 4 -15.73 -1.50 -26.83
N THR A 5 -15.04 -1.17 -25.75
CA THR A 5 -13.83 -0.33 -25.79
C THR A 5 -12.66 -1.19 -26.24
N LYS A 6 -12.11 -0.86 -27.41
CA LYS A 6 -10.90 -1.50 -27.93
C LYS A 6 -9.80 -1.52 -26.85
N PRO A 7 -9.03 -2.61 -26.70
CA PRO A 7 -7.95 -2.67 -25.73
C PRO A 7 -6.88 -1.60 -26.04
N PRO A 8 -6.24 -0.99 -25.02
CA PRO A 8 -5.27 0.10 -25.20
C PRO A 8 -4.15 -0.21 -26.21
N THR A 9 -3.72 -1.47 -26.27
CA THR A 9 -2.68 -1.95 -27.21
C THR A 9 -3.10 -1.88 -28.68
N ARG A 10 -4.40 -1.86 -28.97
CA ARG A 10 -4.99 -1.73 -30.31
C ARG A 10 -5.46 -0.32 -30.64
N MET A 11 -5.35 0.63 -29.70
CA MET A 11 -5.71 2.02 -29.93
C MET A 11 -4.68 2.74 -30.81
N GLY A 12 -5.17 3.61 -31.69
CA GLY A 12 -4.37 4.54 -32.50
C GLY A 12 -3.83 5.70 -31.67
N LYS A 13 -2.87 6.46 -32.21
CA LYS A 13 -2.24 7.59 -31.51
C LYS A 13 -3.26 8.64 -31.03
N LYS A 14 -4.24 8.97 -31.90
CA LYS A 14 -5.29 9.93 -31.58
C LYS A 14 -6.24 9.40 -30.51
N GLU A 15 -6.66 8.14 -30.62
CA GLU A 15 -7.52 7.48 -29.64
C GLU A 15 -6.88 7.43 -28.24
N LEU A 16 -5.56 7.18 -28.15
CA LEU A 16 -4.82 7.23 -26.88
C LEU A 16 -4.73 8.64 -26.30
N GLN A 17 -4.56 9.64 -27.16
CA GLN A 17 -4.53 11.04 -26.73
C GLN A 17 -5.90 11.47 -26.18
N ASP A 18 -6.97 11.16 -26.92
CA ASP A 18 -8.34 11.48 -26.52
C ASP A 18 -8.71 10.75 -25.20
N ALA A 19 -8.27 9.49 -25.02
CA ALA A 19 -8.46 8.74 -23.79
C ALA A 19 -7.73 9.37 -22.59
N LEU A 20 -6.50 9.86 -22.76
CA LEU A 20 -5.76 10.54 -21.70
C LEU A 20 -6.37 11.91 -21.36
N LEU A 21 -6.84 12.66 -22.37
CA LEU A 21 -7.56 13.92 -22.13
C LEU A 21 -8.84 13.68 -21.32
N ALA A 22 -9.59 12.62 -21.64
CA ALA A 22 -10.78 12.23 -20.88
C ALA A 22 -10.47 11.82 -19.42
N LEU A 23 -9.25 11.35 -19.15
CA LEU A 23 -8.76 11.06 -17.80
C LEU A 23 -8.17 12.30 -17.08
N GLY A 24 -8.26 13.48 -17.70
CA GLY A 24 -7.85 14.74 -17.10
C GLY A 24 -6.40 15.17 -17.34
N TYR A 25 -5.69 14.54 -18.30
CA TYR A 25 -4.39 15.05 -18.74
C TYR A 25 -4.58 16.30 -19.61
N THR A 26 -3.71 17.30 -19.46
CA THR A 26 -3.73 18.49 -20.32
C THR A 26 -2.93 18.26 -21.61
N ASN A 27 -3.21 19.06 -22.65
CA ASN A 27 -2.45 18.97 -23.90
C ASN A 27 -0.95 19.22 -23.71
N GLU A 28 -0.58 20.03 -22.72
CA GLU A 28 0.81 20.34 -22.36
C GLU A 28 1.52 19.13 -21.74
N GLN A 29 0.82 18.36 -20.91
CA GLN A 29 1.32 17.11 -20.32
C GLN A 29 1.47 15.96 -21.33
N LEU A 30 0.93 16.16 -22.54
CA LEU A 30 1.04 15.25 -23.68
C LEU A 30 2.10 15.71 -24.69
N LEU A 31 2.97 16.63 -24.29
CA LEU A 31 4.18 17.02 -25.02
C LEU A 31 5.42 16.35 -24.42
N ASP A 32 6.46 16.19 -25.24
CA ASP A 32 7.81 15.82 -24.79
C ASP A 32 8.58 17.05 -24.28
N GLY A 33 9.79 16.83 -23.76
CA GLY A 33 10.65 17.90 -23.25
C GLY A 33 11.08 18.94 -24.29
N GLU A 34 10.78 18.73 -25.58
CA GLU A 34 11.00 19.68 -26.67
C GLU A 34 9.70 20.39 -27.12
N GLY A 35 8.59 20.16 -26.41
CA GLY A 35 7.29 20.73 -26.74
C GLY A 35 6.58 20.06 -27.92
N LYS A 36 7.02 18.88 -28.36
CA LYS A 36 6.38 18.12 -29.45
C LYS A 36 5.42 17.07 -28.89
N LYS A 37 4.35 16.78 -29.63
CA LYS A 37 3.34 15.77 -29.21
C LYS A 37 3.97 14.40 -28.99
N LEU A 38 3.73 13.81 -27.82
CA LEU A 38 4.24 12.49 -27.44
C LEU A 38 3.98 11.43 -28.52
N LYS A 39 4.94 10.52 -28.67
CA LYS A 39 4.81 9.37 -29.59
C LYS A 39 3.86 8.33 -28.98
N ARG A 40 3.25 7.51 -29.85
CA ARG A 40 2.29 6.46 -29.46
C ARG A 40 2.76 5.58 -28.28
N PRO A 41 4.03 5.10 -28.23
CA PRO A 41 4.50 4.28 -27.11
C PRO A 41 4.41 5.01 -25.75
N ALA A 42 4.82 6.28 -25.68
CA ALA A 42 4.77 7.07 -24.46
C ALA A 42 3.34 7.41 -24.01
N LEU A 43 2.41 7.62 -24.97
CA LEU A 43 0.99 7.79 -24.66
C LEU A 43 0.37 6.49 -24.12
N LEU A 44 0.74 5.34 -24.71
CA LEU A 44 0.27 4.04 -24.24
C LEU A 44 0.76 3.73 -22.83
N GLU A 45 2.04 4.00 -22.55
CA GLU A 45 2.65 3.82 -21.23
C GLU A 45 1.98 4.69 -20.17
N LYS A 46 1.74 5.98 -20.47
CA LYS A 46 0.99 6.88 -19.57
C LYS A 46 -0.43 6.36 -19.29
N LEU A 47 -1.13 5.88 -20.32
CA LEU A 47 -2.50 5.36 -20.16
C LEU A 47 -2.53 4.04 -19.36
N GLN A 48 -1.53 3.17 -19.57
CA GLN A 48 -1.40 1.93 -18.81
C GLN A 48 -1.04 2.20 -17.35
N ALA A 49 -0.17 3.15 -17.06
CA ALA A 49 0.16 3.56 -15.70
C ALA A 49 -1.07 4.11 -14.96
N HIS A 50 -1.91 4.91 -15.63
CA HIS A 50 -3.16 5.40 -15.04
C HIS A 50 -4.14 4.26 -14.74
N LYS A 51 -4.37 3.36 -15.70
CA LYS A 51 -5.28 2.22 -15.53
C LYS A 51 -4.80 1.22 -14.48
N GLN A 52 -3.50 0.96 -14.39
CA GLN A 52 -2.93 0.12 -13.33
C GLN A 52 -3.11 0.75 -11.95
N GLY A 53 -3.10 2.08 -11.84
CA GLY A 53 -3.49 2.80 -10.64
C GLY A 53 -4.95 2.58 -10.26
N GLU A 54 -5.87 2.64 -11.23
CA GLU A 54 -7.31 2.43 -11.02
C GLU A 54 -7.69 0.97 -10.75
N GLU A 55 -7.08 0.00 -11.43
CA GLU A 55 -7.32 -1.44 -11.20
C GLU A 55 -6.78 -1.89 -9.83
N GLY A 56 -5.69 -1.27 -9.35
CA GLY A 56 -5.26 -1.42 -7.96
C GLY A 56 -6.28 -0.88 -6.95
N LEU A 57 -7.05 0.14 -7.35
CA LEU A 57 -8.07 0.82 -6.54
C LEU A 57 -9.37 0.02 -6.44
N ALA A 58 -9.79 -0.65 -7.51
CA ALA A 58 -11.03 -1.44 -7.55
C ALA A 58 -10.98 -2.71 -6.68
N VAL A 59 -9.81 -3.30 -6.48
CA VAL A 59 -9.62 -4.45 -5.57
C VAL A 59 -9.72 -4.02 -4.10
N LEU A 60 -9.50 -2.75 -3.79
CA LEU A 60 -9.57 -2.18 -2.44
C LEU A 60 -10.99 -1.72 -2.05
N SER A 61 -11.90 -1.51 -3.00
CA SER A 61 -13.28 -1.07 -2.72
C SER A 61 -14.28 -2.21 -2.53
N THR A 62 -13.93 -3.45 -2.88
CA THR A 62 -14.82 -4.63 -2.77
C THR A 62 -14.75 -5.36 -1.41
N VAL A 63 -13.92 -4.90 -0.47
CA VAL A 63 -13.95 -5.41 0.90
C VAL A 63 -15.06 -4.65 1.63
N GLN A 64 -16.28 -5.18 1.57
CA GLN A 64 -17.36 -4.76 2.47
C GLN A 64 -16.96 -5.17 3.89
N GLU A 65 -16.97 -4.20 4.80
CA GLU A 65 -16.93 -4.42 6.24
C GLU A 65 -18.26 -5.10 6.62
N GLU A 66 -18.23 -6.41 6.85
CA GLU A 66 -19.26 -7.07 7.65
C GLU A 66 -18.87 -6.86 9.11
N ASP A 67 -19.52 -5.89 9.74
CA ASP A 67 -19.56 -5.74 11.19
C ASP A 67 -20.27 -6.97 11.78
N ASP A 68 -19.50 -7.86 12.40
CA ASP A 68 -20.06 -8.91 13.26
C ASP A 68 -19.71 -8.57 14.73
N ASP A 69 -20.57 -7.75 15.32
CA ASP A 69 -20.71 -7.64 16.77
C ASP A 69 -21.45 -8.89 17.28
N THR A 70 -20.70 -9.96 17.49
CA THR A 70 -21.09 -11.00 18.45
C THR A 70 -19.94 -11.24 19.41
N GLY A 71 -20.02 -10.58 20.57
CA GLY A 71 -19.13 -10.85 21.70
C GLY A 71 -19.22 -12.31 22.13
N VAL A 72 -18.22 -13.10 21.77
CA VAL A 72 -17.99 -14.43 22.32
C VAL A 72 -16.84 -14.37 23.31
N VAL A 73 -17.18 -14.45 24.59
CA VAL A 73 -16.23 -14.69 25.68
C VAL A 73 -15.77 -16.14 25.58
N VAL A 74 -14.52 -16.39 25.17
CA VAL A 74 -13.93 -17.74 25.18
C VAL A 74 -12.94 -17.85 26.33
N GLY A 75 -13.36 -18.52 27.40
CA GLY A 75 -12.45 -19.13 28.37
C GLY A 75 -11.84 -20.42 27.80
N PRO A 76 -10.72 -20.92 28.38
CA PRO A 76 -9.93 -21.97 27.77
C PRO A 76 -10.57 -23.34 28.05
N ASP A 77 -11.15 -23.98 27.03
CA ASP A 77 -11.20 -25.43 26.88
C ASP A 77 -11.81 -25.79 25.52
N ALA A 78 -10.95 -26.17 24.56
CA ALA A 78 -11.35 -26.67 23.26
C ALA A 78 -11.85 -28.11 23.38
N LYS A 79 -13.17 -28.32 23.52
CA LYS A 79 -13.85 -29.59 23.20
C LYS A 79 -15.24 -29.34 22.60
N ASP A 80 -15.45 -29.96 21.44
CA ASP A 80 -16.70 -30.16 20.70
C ASP A 80 -17.45 -28.91 20.22
N LEU A 81 -17.10 -28.49 19.00
CA LEU A 81 -18.02 -27.76 18.12
C LEU A 81 -18.81 -28.79 17.29
N THR A 82 -20.09 -28.94 17.63
CA THR A 82 -21.08 -29.65 16.82
C THR A 82 -21.94 -28.64 16.07
N ASP A 83 -22.46 -29.03 14.91
CA ASP A 83 -23.43 -28.19 14.21
C ASP A 83 -24.79 -28.13 14.94
N ASP A 84 -25.72 -27.34 14.42
CA ASP A 84 -27.08 -27.15 14.98
C ASP A 84 -27.92 -28.46 15.00
N PHE A 85 -27.35 -29.56 14.50
CA PHE A 85 -27.91 -30.92 14.48
C PHE A 85 -27.11 -31.94 15.30
N GLY A 86 -26.06 -31.51 16.03
CA GLY A 86 -25.28 -32.38 16.88
C GLY A 86 -24.31 -33.29 16.12
N GLU A 87 -24.04 -33.03 14.85
CA GLU A 87 -23.02 -33.75 14.08
C GLU A 87 -21.67 -33.03 14.17
N PRO A 88 -20.55 -33.78 14.25
CA PRO A 88 -19.23 -33.19 14.22
C PRO A 88 -19.01 -32.51 12.87
N LEU A 89 -18.69 -31.21 12.89
CA LEU A 89 -18.32 -30.46 11.70
C LEU A 89 -17.13 -31.13 11.03
N VAL A 90 -17.37 -31.78 9.89
CA VAL A 90 -16.32 -32.33 9.04
C VAL A 90 -15.66 -31.15 8.35
N VAL A 91 -14.54 -30.70 8.92
CA VAL A 91 -13.64 -29.76 8.24
C VAL A 91 -13.05 -30.54 7.07
N GLU A 92 -13.44 -30.21 5.85
CA GLU A 92 -12.80 -30.79 4.67
C GLU A 92 -11.31 -30.39 4.69
N ASP A 93 -10.43 -31.38 4.88
CA ASP A 93 -8.98 -31.26 4.72
C ASP A 93 -8.66 -30.90 3.26
N THR A 94 -8.78 -29.60 2.96
CA THR A 94 -8.23 -29.04 1.73
C THR A 94 -6.73 -28.89 1.92
N ASP A 95 -5.96 -29.48 1.01
CA ASP A 95 -4.50 -29.35 1.01
C ASP A 95 -4.12 -27.85 1.12
N PRO A 96 -3.12 -27.50 1.95
CA PRO A 96 -2.73 -26.12 2.12
C PRO A 96 -2.31 -25.51 0.76
N PRO A 97 -2.67 -24.24 0.49
CA PRO A 97 -2.31 -23.61 -0.76
C PRO A 97 -0.79 -23.57 -0.91
N THR A 98 -0.32 -23.61 -2.15
CA THR A 98 1.09 -23.46 -2.47
C THR A 98 1.47 -21.97 -2.60
N PRO A 99 2.75 -21.59 -2.47
CA PRO A 99 3.21 -20.20 -2.63
C PRO A 99 2.84 -19.52 -3.96
N SER A 100 2.49 -20.31 -4.98
CA SER A 100 2.07 -19.80 -6.29
C SER A 100 0.59 -19.39 -6.30
N ASP A 101 -0.22 -19.95 -5.40
CA ASP A 101 -1.67 -19.81 -5.41
C ASP A 101 -2.14 -18.41 -4.98
N PRO A 102 -3.25 -17.90 -5.54
CA PRO A 102 -3.78 -16.59 -5.16
C PRO A 102 -4.11 -16.47 -3.67
N GLY A 103 -4.58 -17.56 -3.04
CA GLY A 103 -4.96 -17.61 -1.62
C GLY A 103 -3.80 -17.78 -0.64
N TRP A 104 -2.56 -17.90 -1.14
CA TRP A 104 -1.39 -18.13 -0.29
C TRP A 104 -1.21 -17.04 0.77
N THR A 105 -1.32 -15.77 0.38
CA THR A 105 -1.08 -14.65 1.32
C THR A 105 -2.07 -14.67 2.48
N GLN A 106 -3.36 -14.88 2.21
CA GLN A 106 -4.39 -14.99 3.23
C GLN A 106 -4.16 -16.20 4.16
N TYR A 107 -3.76 -17.34 3.60
CA TYR A 107 -3.41 -18.52 4.39
C TYR A 107 -2.24 -18.25 5.35
N VAL A 108 -1.17 -17.60 4.89
CA VAL A 108 -0.05 -17.23 5.76
C VAL A 108 -0.48 -16.19 6.82
N LEU A 109 -1.28 -15.20 6.44
CA LEU A 109 -1.78 -14.17 7.38
C LEU A 109 -2.68 -14.76 8.47
N GLY A 110 -3.45 -15.82 8.17
CA GLY A 110 -4.27 -16.53 9.15
C GLY A 110 -3.49 -17.32 10.20
N LYS A 111 -2.14 -17.39 10.09
CA LYS A 111 -1.28 -18.09 11.05
C LYS A 111 -0.66 -17.20 12.11
N PHE A 112 -0.77 -15.88 11.97
CA PHE A 112 -0.23 -14.94 12.95
C PHE A 112 -1.13 -14.90 14.19
N LEU A 113 -0.50 -14.73 15.35
CA LEU A 113 -1.22 -14.46 16.60
C LEU A 113 -1.60 -12.97 16.66
N GLU A 114 -2.61 -12.64 17.47
CA GLU A 114 -3.10 -11.26 17.60
C GLU A 114 -2.00 -10.29 18.06
N ASP A 115 -1.08 -10.74 18.94
CA ASP A 115 0.05 -9.96 19.45
C ASP A 115 1.21 -9.83 18.45
N GLU A 116 1.19 -10.62 17.37
CA GLU A 116 2.19 -10.61 16.29
C GLU A 116 1.78 -9.71 15.12
N VAL A 117 0.64 -9.03 15.21
CA VAL A 117 0.12 -8.14 14.18
C VAL A 117 0.00 -6.73 14.76
N ASP A 118 0.34 -5.72 13.95
CA ASP A 118 0.07 -4.32 14.26
C ASP A 118 -0.86 -3.75 13.17
N GLY A 119 -2.14 -3.61 13.52
CA GLY A 119 -3.21 -3.30 12.58
C GLY A 119 -3.43 -4.44 11.59
N GLN A 120 -3.00 -4.24 10.33
CA GLN A 120 -3.09 -5.26 9.27
C GLN A 120 -1.71 -5.83 8.88
N ASN A 121 -0.64 -5.40 9.55
CA ASN A 121 0.73 -5.72 9.17
C ASN A 121 1.38 -6.65 10.19
N PRO A 122 1.98 -7.77 9.76
CA PRO A 122 2.68 -8.65 10.67
C PRO A 122 3.97 -8.01 11.18
N ARG A 123 4.29 -8.24 12.45
CA ARG A 123 5.57 -7.87 13.07
C ARG A 123 6.66 -8.83 12.63
N VAL A 124 7.92 -8.38 12.69
CA VAL A 124 9.07 -9.23 12.33
C VAL A 124 9.14 -10.52 13.16
N GLU A 125 8.75 -10.47 14.43
CA GLU A 125 8.74 -11.65 15.31
C GLU A 125 7.76 -12.72 14.82
N GLY A 126 6.53 -12.32 14.47
CA GLY A 126 5.56 -13.24 13.86
C GLY A 126 6.03 -13.77 12.51
N LEU A 127 6.63 -12.90 11.68
CA LEU A 127 7.15 -13.30 10.38
C LEU A 127 8.24 -14.37 10.52
N ARG A 128 9.11 -14.23 11.53
CA ARG A 128 10.13 -15.23 11.86
C ARG A 128 9.52 -16.56 12.27
N ARG A 129 8.51 -16.55 13.15
CA ARG A 129 7.84 -17.77 13.62
C ARG A 129 7.12 -18.49 12.48
N VAL A 130 6.30 -17.78 11.72
CA VAL A 130 5.51 -18.35 10.61
C VAL A 130 6.44 -18.81 9.48
N ALA A 131 7.55 -18.12 9.21
CA ALA A 131 8.57 -18.61 8.29
C ALA A 131 9.19 -19.93 8.77
N GLY A 132 9.43 -20.07 10.08
CA GLY A 132 9.88 -21.32 10.69
C GLY A 132 8.92 -22.49 10.44
N GLU A 133 7.62 -22.21 10.49
CA GLU A 133 6.56 -23.22 10.27
C GLU A 133 6.42 -23.61 8.79
N LEU A 134 6.45 -22.64 7.87
CA LEU A 134 6.11 -22.85 6.47
C LEU A 134 7.31 -23.07 5.54
N VAL A 135 8.47 -22.54 5.88
CA VAL A 135 9.68 -22.62 5.05
C VAL A 135 10.61 -23.72 5.57
N GLY A 136 10.75 -23.83 6.89
CA GLY A 136 11.61 -24.79 7.57
C GLY A 136 12.36 -24.18 8.76
N GLU A 137 13.27 -24.95 9.36
CA GLU A 137 14.05 -24.47 10.51
C GLU A 137 15.04 -23.38 10.09
N LEU A 138 15.02 -22.22 10.75
CA LEU A 138 16.01 -21.17 10.55
C LEU A 138 17.32 -21.56 11.24
N ILE A 139 18.31 -21.97 10.44
CA ILE A 139 19.60 -22.48 10.94
C ILE A 139 20.66 -21.38 11.06
N GLU A 140 20.56 -20.33 10.25
CA GLU A 140 21.44 -19.16 10.31
C GLU A 140 20.67 -17.88 9.98
N GLU A 141 21.00 -16.80 10.68
CA GLU A 141 20.44 -15.46 10.45
C GLU A 141 21.53 -14.42 10.75
N GLY A 142 21.54 -13.34 9.96
CA GLY A 142 22.42 -12.21 10.20
C GLY A 142 21.93 -10.94 9.53
N CYS A 143 22.55 -9.83 9.92
CA CYS A 143 22.30 -8.53 9.30
C CYS A 143 23.59 -7.73 9.22
N ASP A 144 23.96 -7.35 8.01
CA ASP A 144 25.17 -6.59 7.73
C ASP A 144 24.83 -5.11 7.58
N LEU A 145 25.56 -4.25 8.30
CA LEU A 145 25.47 -2.81 8.10
C LEU A 145 26.16 -2.44 6.78
N VAL A 146 25.36 -2.08 5.77
CA VAL A 146 25.85 -1.71 4.43
C VAL A 146 26.31 -0.26 4.42
N ALA A 147 25.58 0.63 5.10
CA ALA A 147 25.95 2.03 5.27
C ALA A 147 25.52 2.52 6.65
N ALA A 148 26.47 3.08 7.41
CA ALA A 148 26.18 3.82 8.63
C ALA A 148 25.61 5.21 8.29
N PRO A 149 24.78 5.81 9.15
CA PRO A 149 24.28 7.17 8.93
C PRO A 149 25.44 8.17 9.01
N THR A 150 25.68 8.90 7.92
CA THR A 150 26.70 9.95 7.79
C THR A 150 26.11 11.18 7.13
N GLU A 151 26.75 12.35 7.27
CA GLU A 151 26.30 13.56 6.58
C GLU A 151 26.26 13.36 5.06
N GLU A 152 27.23 12.64 4.49
CA GLU A 152 27.33 12.37 3.05
C GLU A 152 26.13 11.58 2.49
N ASN A 153 25.56 10.67 3.28
CA ASN A 153 24.39 9.88 2.89
C ASN A 153 23.07 10.41 3.48
N ARG A 154 23.08 11.68 3.92
CA ARG A 154 21.94 12.35 4.57
C ARG A 154 21.42 11.56 5.78
N PHE A 155 22.33 11.08 6.62
CA PHE A 155 22.03 10.30 7.82
C PHE A 155 21.16 9.07 7.55
N ARG A 156 21.36 8.39 6.42
CA ARG A 156 20.63 7.15 6.10
C ARG A 156 21.40 5.93 6.58
N ALA A 157 20.74 5.06 7.33
CA ALA A 157 21.28 3.74 7.64
C ALA A 157 20.76 2.73 6.60
N CYS A 158 21.63 1.88 6.07
CA CYS A 158 21.25 0.78 5.18
C CYS A 158 21.75 -0.54 5.74
N ALA A 159 20.88 -1.54 5.81
CA ALA A 159 21.22 -2.86 6.31
C ALA A 159 20.79 -3.95 5.32
N LYS A 160 21.56 -5.03 5.27
CA LYS A 160 21.24 -6.24 4.51
C LYS A 160 21.00 -7.39 5.49
N ALA A 161 19.76 -7.84 5.59
CA ALA A 161 19.43 -9.05 6.33
C ALA A 161 19.56 -10.27 5.43
N TRP A 162 19.97 -11.40 6.02
CA TRP A 162 20.02 -12.68 5.37
C TRP A 162 19.69 -13.80 6.34
N GLY A 163 19.12 -14.89 5.82
CA GLY A 163 18.69 -16.04 6.59
C GLY A 163 18.75 -17.31 5.76
N VAL A 164 19.13 -18.41 6.40
CA VAL A 164 19.22 -19.73 5.80
C VAL A 164 18.25 -20.66 6.52
N PHE A 165 17.33 -21.24 5.75
CA PHE A 165 16.31 -22.16 6.23
C PHE A 165 16.64 -23.57 5.76
N LEU A 166 16.57 -24.54 6.66
CA LEU A 166 16.60 -25.96 6.35
C LEU A 166 15.16 -26.43 6.10
N THR A 167 14.82 -26.73 4.85
CA THR A 167 13.48 -27.19 4.49
C THR A 167 13.20 -28.59 5.04
N PRO A 168 11.92 -29.00 5.15
CA PRO A 168 11.57 -30.37 5.55
C PRO A 168 12.20 -31.48 4.68
N GLU A 169 12.57 -31.16 3.42
CA GLU A 169 13.29 -32.09 2.54
C GLU A 169 14.81 -32.11 2.77
N GLY A 170 15.32 -31.41 3.79
CA GLY A 170 16.73 -31.33 4.12
C GLY A 170 17.54 -30.44 3.17
N ARG A 171 16.90 -29.49 2.46
CA ARG A 171 17.59 -28.55 1.56
C ARG A 171 17.76 -27.20 2.23
N GLU A 172 18.89 -26.55 2.00
CA GLU A 172 19.10 -25.18 2.45
C GLU A 172 18.52 -24.18 1.44
N LYS A 173 17.73 -23.23 1.93
CA LYS A 173 17.23 -22.08 1.18
C LYS A 173 17.71 -20.79 1.82
N ARG A 174 18.42 -19.98 1.05
CA ARG A 174 18.91 -18.66 1.48
C ARG A 174 18.01 -17.56 0.94
N PHE A 175 17.64 -16.65 1.84
CA PHE A 175 16.94 -15.41 1.51
C PHE A 175 17.75 -14.22 1.98
N GLU A 176 17.64 -13.12 1.25
CA GLU A 176 18.25 -11.86 1.62
C GLU A 176 17.32 -10.70 1.24
N ALA A 177 17.48 -9.59 1.96
CA ALA A 177 16.81 -8.36 1.66
C ALA A 177 17.62 -7.16 2.14
N LEU A 178 17.45 -6.03 1.45
CA LEU A 178 17.96 -4.75 1.88
C LEU A 178 16.83 -3.84 2.35
N ALA A 179 17.13 -3.09 3.41
CA ALA A 179 16.28 -1.99 3.84
C ALA A 179 17.13 -0.81 4.28
N ASP A 180 16.48 0.34 4.28
CA ASP A 180 17.04 1.60 4.73
C ASP A 180 16.14 2.26 5.78
N ALA A 181 16.78 3.06 6.63
CA ALA A 181 16.13 3.87 7.64
C ALA A 181 16.68 5.29 7.58
N HIS A 182 15.75 6.23 7.63
CA HIS A 182 15.97 7.67 7.64
C HIS A 182 14.88 8.31 8.49
N SER A 183 15.14 9.47 9.06
CA SER A 183 14.15 10.19 9.88
C SER A 183 12.82 10.44 9.14
N GLU A 184 12.88 10.67 7.83
CA GLU A 184 11.68 10.88 6.99
C GLU A 184 10.88 9.60 6.72
N ASN A 185 11.50 8.42 6.80
CA ASN A 185 10.83 7.15 6.54
C ASN A 185 10.64 6.31 7.81
N CYS A 186 10.94 6.85 8.99
CA CYS A 186 10.72 6.19 10.27
C CYS A 186 9.70 6.98 11.09
N PHE A 187 9.13 6.35 12.12
CA PHE A 187 8.40 7.11 13.13
C PHE A 187 9.36 8.01 13.90
N GLU A 188 8.89 9.19 14.31
CA GLU A 188 9.69 10.19 15.03
C GLU A 188 10.39 9.59 16.26
N ASP A 189 9.68 8.76 17.03
CA ASP A 189 10.20 8.06 18.22
C ASP A 189 11.37 7.11 17.92
N TYR A 190 11.47 6.62 16.68
CA TYR A 190 12.52 5.69 16.25
C TYR A 190 13.58 6.35 15.37
N ALA A 191 13.44 7.63 15.03
CA ALA A 191 14.38 8.36 14.18
C ALA A 191 15.78 8.49 14.80
N THR A 192 15.92 8.29 16.12
CA THR A 192 17.23 8.24 16.81
C THR A 192 17.93 6.89 16.68
N TYR A 193 17.24 5.82 16.26
CA TYR A 193 17.74 4.45 16.23
C TYR A 193 17.82 3.88 14.81
N LEU A 194 18.31 4.69 13.87
CA LEU A 194 18.28 4.38 12.43
C LEU A 194 18.95 3.04 12.08
N VAL A 195 20.07 2.69 12.70
CA VAL A 195 20.73 1.41 12.45
C VAL A 195 19.87 0.23 12.88
N ALA A 196 19.24 0.33 14.06
CA ALA A 196 18.33 -0.71 14.54
C ALA A 196 17.08 -0.81 13.65
N MET A 197 16.53 0.34 13.24
CA MET A 197 15.39 0.36 12.32
C MET A 197 15.71 -0.25 10.96
N ALA A 198 16.89 0.03 10.40
CA ALA A 198 17.33 -0.58 9.15
C ALA A 198 17.46 -2.09 9.28
N ASP A 199 18.01 -2.59 10.40
CA ASP A 199 18.11 -4.02 10.71
C ASP A 199 16.72 -4.68 10.75
N THR A 200 15.81 -4.16 11.58
CA THR A 200 14.49 -4.76 11.75
C THR A 200 13.70 -4.75 10.44
N ARG A 201 13.77 -3.67 9.66
CA ARG A 201 13.12 -3.59 8.34
C ARG A 201 13.71 -4.58 7.34
N ALA A 202 15.03 -4.73 7.31
CA ALA A 202 15.68 -5.67 6.41
C ALA A 202 15.24 -7.10 6.74
N LYS A 203 15.17 -7.46 8.02
CA LYS A 203 14.65 -8.77 8.47
C LYS A 203 13.19 -8.97 8.09
N GLY A 204 12.33 -7.97 8.30
CA GLY A 204 10.93 -8.02 7.89
C GLY A 204 10.77 -8.34 6.39
N ARG A 205 11.56 -7.68 5.53
CA ARG A 205 11.59 -7.96 4.09
C ARG A 205 12.12 -9.35 3.77
N MET A 206 13.18 -9.79 4.43
CA MET A 206 13.76 -11.11 4.23
C MET A 206 12.76 -12.21 4.56
N TYR A 207 12.06 -12.14 5.69
CA TYR A 207 11.03 -13.12 6.06
C TYR A 207 9.83 -13.07 5.13
N ARG A 208 9.39 -11.87 4.72
CA ARG A 208 8.36 -11.74 3.68
C ARG A 208 8.77 -12.39 2.36
N ASN A 209 10.03 -12.25 1.95
CA ASN A 209 10.57 -12.91 0.77
C ASN A 209 10.58 -14.43 0.94
N ALA A 210 10.98 -14.92 2.12
CA ALA A 210 10.97 -16.35 2.44
C ALA A 210 9.55 -16.94 2.38
N LEU A 211 8.56 -16.18 2.85
CA LEU A 211 7.15 -16.51 2.83
C LEU A 211 6.45 -16.17 1.51
N CYS A 212 7.12 -15.64 0.49
CA CYS A 212 6.51 -15.24 -0.79
C CYS A 212 5.28 -14.33 -0.64
N LEU A 213 5.24 -13.45 0.37
CA LEU A 213 4.06 -12.62 0.64
C LEU A 213 3.90 -11.52 -0.40
N ARG A 214 2.68 -11.34 -0.90
CA ARG A 214 2.35 -10.33 -1.91
C ARG A 214 1.57 -9.19 -1.27
N ARG A 215 1.98 -7.94 -1.54
CA ARG A 215 1.29 -6.72 -1.09
C ARG A 215 1.12 -6.58 0.44
N VAL A 216 1.89 -7.34 1.22
CA VAL A 216 2.00 -7.21 2.68
C VAL A 216 3.30 -6.47 2.97
N VAL A 217 3.29 -5.55 3.92
CA VAL A 217 4.48 -4.93 4.50
C VAL A 217 4.62 -5.36 5.95
N ALA A 218 5.85 -5.47 6.46
CA ALA A 218 6.02 -5.67 7.89
C ALA A 218 5.64 -4.38 8.64
N ALA A 219 5.16 -4.50 9.88
CA ALA A 219 4.75 -3.35 10.69
C ALA A 219 5.86 -2.30 10.79
N GLU A 220 7.11 -2.73 10.91
CA GLU A 220 8.29 -1.90 11.07
C GLU A 220 8.67 -1.15 9.78
N GLU A 221 8.18 -1.59 8.62
CA GLU A 221 8.33 -0.90 7.33
C GLU A 221 7.28 0.19 7.11
N VAL A 222 6.18 0.15 7.87
CA VAL A 222 5.13 1.16 7.76
C VAL A 222 5.72 2.51 8.18
N SER A 223 5.67 3.46 7.26
CA SER A 223 6.07 4.84 7.53
C SER A 223 4.79 5.66 7.75
N LYS A 224 4.67 6.36 8.88
CA LYS A 224 3.56 7.33 9.10
C LYS A 224 3.64 8.49 8.11
N THR A 225 4.81 8.72 7.53
CA THR A 225 5.08 9.74 6.52
C THR A 225 4.48 9.33 5.18
N VAL A 226 3.19 9.59 5.00
CA VAL A 226 2.70 9.99 3.69
C VAL A 226 3.47 11.25 3.30
N ALA A 227 4.57 11.12 2.56
CA ALA A 227 5.23 12.20 1.82
C ALA A 227 4.98 13.63 2.36
N THR A 228 5.33 13.89 3.63
CA THR A 228 5.33 15.24 4.16
C THR A 228 6.72 15.80 3.93
N ALA A 229 6.83 16.59 2.86
CA ALA A 229 7.53 17.86 2.89
C ALA A 229 9.07 17.88 3.06
N ALA A 230 9.83 17.09 2.28
CA ALA A 230 11.28 17.28 2.19
C ALA A 230 11.81 17.82 0.84
N ASP A 231 11.04 17.77 -0.25
CA ASP A 231 11.45 18.33 -1.57
C ASP A 231 10.35 19.18 -2.23
N ILE A 232 9.56 19.90 -1.43
CA ILE A 232 8.42 20.67 -1.94
C ILE A 232 8.73 22.15 -1.80
N GLN A 233 8.90 22.84 -2.93
CA GLN A 233 8.86 24.29 -2.98
C GLN A 233 7.57 24.75 -2.29
N GLN A 234 7.68 25.44 -1.16
CA GLN A 234 6.55 26.18 -0.59
C GLN A 234 5.98 27.08 -1.70
N GLY A 235 4.71 26.87 -2.06
CA GLY A 235 4.04 27.55 -3.18
C GLY A 235 4.03 26.81 -4.53
N GLY A 236 4.50 25.57 -4.61
CA GLY A 236 4.47 24.75 -5.84
C GLY A 236 3.11 24.10 -6.13
N PRO A 237 2.89 23.65 -7.39
CA PRO A 237 1.70 22.88 -7.77
C PRO A 237 1.66 21.53 -7.05
N ILE A 238 0.46 21.02 -6.79
CA ILE A 238 0.27 19.78 -6.05
C ILE A 238 0.79 18.56 -6.81
N HIS A 239 1.33 17.58 -6.09
CA HIS A 239 1.82 16.34 -6.69
C HIS A 239 0.67 15.37 -6.99
N THR A 240 0.83 14.51 -8.01
CA THR A 240 -0.14 13.47 -8.39
C THR A 240 -0.59 12.62 -7.21
N SER A 241 0.32 12.31 -6.28
CA SER A 241 0.00 11.53 -5.08
C SER A 241 -0.98 12.24 -4.15
N GLN A 242 -0.93 13.57 -4.04
CA GLN A 242 -1.88 14.36 -3.24
C GLN A 242 -3.26 14.40 -3.89
N ILE A 243 -3.31 14.49 -5.22
CA ILE A 243 -4.55 14.40 -5.99
C ILE A 243 -5.23 13.06 -5.74
N SER A 244 -4.47 11.96 -5.87
CA SER A 244 -4.97 10.61 -5.61
C SER A 244 -5.47 10.47 -4.17
N MET A 245 -4.78 11.07 -3.20
CA MET A 245 -5.19 11.04 -1.79
C MET A 245 -6.51 11.77 -1.54
N ILE A 246 -6.67 13.00 -2.05
CA ILE A 246 -7.89 13.78 -1.85
C ILE A 246 -9.08 13.05 -2.48
N ARG A 247 -8.92 12.53 -3.71
CA ARG A 247 -9.96 11.73 -4.37
C ARG A 247 -10.32 10.48 -3.58
N LEU A 248 -9.33 9.74 -3.10
CA LEU A 248 -9.55 8.53 -2.31
C LEU A 248 -10.36 8.80 -1.04
N ILE A 249 -10.03 9.85 -0.28
CA ILE A 249 -10.73 10.19 0.96
C ILE A 249 -12.17 10.65 0.62
N SER A 250 -12.32 11.43 -0.45
CA SER A 250 -13.61 11.92 -0.91
C SER A 250 -14.53 10.78 -1.32
N ASP A 251 -14.06 9.88 -2.18
CA ASP A 251 -14.83 8.76 -2.72
C ASP A 251 -15.21 7.76 -1.62
N ARG A 252 -14.25 7.44 -0.74
CA ARG A 252 -14.46 6.47 0.34
C ARG A 252 -15.53 6.90 1.34
N HIS A 253 -15.58 8.20 1.65
CA HIS A 253 -16.49 8.73 2.67
C HIS A 253 -17.68 9.51 2.09
N GLY A 254 -17.82 9.48 0.76
CA GLY A 254 -18.88 10.16 0.03
C GLY A 254 -18.89 11.68 0.23
N PHE A 255 -17.73 12.29 0.44
CA PHE A 255 -17.61 13.74 0.48
C PHE A 255 -17.60 14.29 -0.94
N LYS A 256 -18.16 15.49 -1.13
CA LYS A 256 -17.91 16.26 -2.34
C LYS A 256 -16.73 17.17 -2.10
N ILE A 257 -15.70 17.03 -2.93
CA ILE A 257 -14.48 17.83 -2.84
C ILE A 257 -14.82 19.33 -2.87
N SER A 258 -15.75 19.76 -3.72
CA SER A 258 -16.19 21.16 -3.81
C SER A 258 -16.70 21.69 -2.48
N GLU A 259 -17.52 20.93 -1.74
CA GLU A 259 -18.09 21.36 -0.46
C GLU A 259 -17.01 21.56 0.61
N VAL A 260 -15.97 20.72 0.58
CA VAL A 260 -14.84 20.84 1.50
C VAL A 260 -14.00 22.08 1.17
N LEU A 261 -13.72 22.31 -0.12
CA LEU A 261 -12.97 23.48 -0.55
C LEU A 261 -13.72 24.78 -0.30
N ASP A 262 -15.04 24.79 -0.54
CA ASP A 262 -15.93 25.92 -0.23
C ASP A 262 -15.92 26.21 1.28
N GLY A 263 -15.98 25.18 2.12
CA GLY A 263 -15.92 25.31 3.58
C GLY A 263 -14.61 25.89 4.11
N LEU A 264 -13.52 25.71 3.36
CA LEU A 264 -12.20 26.27 3.65
C LEU A 264 -11.94 27.61 2.94
N ALA A 265 -12.91 28.13 2.18
CA ALA A 265 -12.78 29.31 1.34
C ALA A 265 -11.61 29.25 0.33
N ILE A 266 -11.33 28.05 -0.18
CA ILE A 266 -10.28 27.79 -1.18
C ILE A 266 -10.85 27.96 -2.58
N THR A 267 -10.22 28.79 -3.41
CA THR A 267 -10.59 28.95 -4.82
C THR A 267 -10.08 27.78 -5.66
N TYR A 268 -10.93 27.25 -6.54
CA TYR A 268 -10.58 26.15 -7.43
C TYR A 268 -11.17 26.35 -8.83
N GLU A 269 -10.55 25.71 -9.82
CA GLU A 269 -11.10 25.64 -11.17
C GLU A 269 -11.91 24.35 -11.35
N LEU A 270 -12.89 24.38 -12.24
CA LEU A 270 -13.63 23.19 -12.67
C LEU A 270 -13.03 22.63 -13.95
N ASN A 271 -13.09 21.32 -14.12
CA ASN A 271 -12.74 20.67 -15.37
C ASN A 271 -13.86 20.90 -16.40
N ASP A 272 -13.53 21.54 -17.52
CA ASP A 272 -14.48 21.89 -18.60
C ASP A 272 -15.27 20.68 -19.16
N GLN A 273 -14.74 19.46 -19.03
CA GLN A 273 -15.34 18.24 -19.58
C GLN A 273 -16.16 17.46 -18.56
N THR A 274 -15.74 17.41 -17.29
CA THR A 274 -16.42 16.61 -16.26
C THR A 274 -17.29 17.45 -15.32
N GLY A 275 -17.02 18.75 -15.22
CA GLY A 275 -17.67 19.63 -14.24
C GLY A 275 -17.17 19.41 -12.80
N ASP A 276 -16.17 18.54 -12.59
CA ASP A 276 -15.58 18.29 -11.27
C ASP A 276 -14.44 19.27 -10.97
N VAL A 277 -14.07 19.35 -9.69
CA VAL A 277 -12.93 20.16 -9.24
C VAL A 277 -11.64 19.71 -9.91
N ASN A 278 -10.98 20.65 -10.60
CA ASN A 278 -9.64 20.48 -11.11
C ASN A 278 -8.63 20.61 -9.96
N LEU A 279 -8.37 19.50 -9.28
CA LEU A 279 -7.42 19.47 -8.16
C LEU A 279 -6.02 19.98 -8.54
N GLN A 280 -5.57 19.81 -9.80
CA GLN A 280 -4.25 20.30 -10.24
C GLN A 280 -4.11 21.82 -10.15
N SER A 281 -5.22 22.56 -10.09
CA SER A 281 -5.22 24.02 -9.91
C SER A 281 -4.96 24.46 -8.46
N LEU A 282 -5.02 23.54 -7.50
CA LEU A 282 -4.81 23.86 -6.09
C LEU A 282 -3.33 24.06 -5.76
N SER A 283 -3.08 24.98 -4.83
CA SER A 283 -1.76 25.08 -4.22
C SER A 283 -1.49 23.89 -3.29
N TYR A 284 -0.21 23.63 -3.04
CA TYR A 284 0.19 22.60 -2.09
C TYR A 284 -0.45 22.76 -0.70
N GLU A 285 -0.50 24.00 -0.21
CA GLU A 285 -1.06 24.33 1.11
C GLU A 285 -2.57 24.08 1.14
N ASP A 286 -3.28 24.48 0.10
CA ASP A 286 -4.73 24.28 -0.04
C ASP A 286 -5.09 22.79 -0.11
N ALA A 287 -4.32 22.01 -0.86
CA ALA A 287 -4.53 20.56 -0.97
C ALA A 287 -4.29 19.84 0.37
N LEU A 288 -3.27 20.27 1.13
CA LEU A 288 -3.04 19.74 2.48
C LEU A 288 -4.17 20.13 3.44
N ALA A 289 -4.62 21.38 3.40
CA ALA A 289 -5.72 21.87 4.23
C ALA A 289 -7.00 21.07 3.93
N ALA A 290 -7.33 20.87 2.66
CA ALA A 290 -8.47 20.06 2.22
C ALA A 290 -8.35 18.61 2.72
N ALA A 291 -7.19 17.97 2.54
CA ALA A 291 -6.98 16.60 3.00
C ALA A 291 -7.07 16.46 4.53
N SER A 292 -6.56 17.45 5.27
CA SER A 292 -6.66 17.48 6.74
C SER A 292 -8.12 17.64 7.19
N GLU A 293 -8.88 18.53 6.55
CA GLU A 293 -10.27 18.77 6.88
C GLU A 293 -11.15 17.55 6.57
N MET A 294 -10.94 16.88 5.43
CA MET A 294 -11.64 15.63 5.11
C MET A 294 -11.38 14.52 6.14
N ARG A 295 -10.18 14.47 6.73
CA ARG A 295 -9.87 13.52 7.81
C ARG A 295 -10.61 13.85 9.10
N LYS A 296 -10.70 15.13 9.48
CA LYS A 296 -11.50 15.55 10.64
C LYS A 296 -12.99 15.27 10.44
N MET A 297 -13.51 15.54 9.24
CA MET A 297 -14.90 15.22 8.88
C MET A 297 -15.17 13.71 8.92
N LYS A 298 -14.17 12.87 8.57
CA LYS A 298 -14.25 11.43 8.76
C LYS A 298 -14.39 11.05 10.24
N GLU A 299 -13.52 11.56 11.10
CA GLU A 299 -13.54 11.25 12.54
C GLU A 299 -14.90 11.62 13.17
N GLN A 300 -15.49 12.75 12.77
CA GLN A 300 -16.82 13.17 13.24
C GLN A 300 -17.99 12.35 12.68
N LYS A 301 -17.80 11.69 11.52
CA LYS A 301 -18.80 10.79 10.93
C LYS A 301 -18.75 9.38 11.52
N GLY A 302 -17.60 8.94 12.03
CA GLY A 302 -17.42 7.61 12.64
C GLY A 302 -17.91 7.51 14.09
N ASP A 303 -18.14 8.65 14.75
CA ASP A 303 -18.67 8.74 16.14
C ASP A 303 -20.21 8.85 16.21
N LYS A 304 -20.93 8.56 15.12
CA LYS A 304 -22.40 8.57 15.05
C LYS A 304 -22.94 7.25 14.51
#